data_AF-A0A239PSJ0-F1
#
_entry.id   AF-A0A239PSJ0-F1
#
_cell.length_a   1.000
_cell.length_b   1.000
_cell.length_c   1.000
_cell.angle_alpha   90.00
_cell.angle_beta   90.00
_cell.angle_gamma   90.00
#
_symmetry.space_group_name_H-M   'P 1'
#
loop_
_entity.id
_entity.type
_entity.pdbx_description
1 polymer ?
#
loop_
_entity_poly.entity_id
_entity_poly.type
_entity_poly.pdbx_seq_one_letter_code
_entity_poly.pdbx_strand_id
1 'polypeptide(L)'
;MKLPVFSVVGEALNFGARRMETIMRVAWLPVVLLLVLNMTTVFAALSIAAGRLVTFADVRSFAQAEALFGRALALGWLGKPGEMATLIAASAAAELVLVAAFMAPLIRLAGLGERPRPGLVRLEFGPAQLRYIVASLLSLLVAAVFVFAPAGITVYFVLRYVGEALAETYATFPNPESLHTIEIVTRRSLLEEQGRAWLYDVGAPLAAVAPFALVLWIVLTRHFTPKNRARPPERPNLVLRALATLFWGGALVGLVWLALLANLGLPVGAQASPLLAAAAIVLVLGYYVSLRLFAWPGVAVCRGSLAPGGLFKVTRGWNIARLFAALIMVSAVIFAVQWLINMIAFPALRATINYLFAATETYTRLVDGGETGEWVRPVFAWVWNGLKILYNVFWTFFSYGVSAGLFGRLYRESERAWMTGADAADAAGSRYVWTRAAVGDGPRA
;
A
#
# COMPACT_ATOMS: atom_id res chain seq x y z
N MET A 1 -16.96 -8.68 -20.48
CA MET A 1 -17.15 -8.62 -19.03
C MET A 1 -17.20 -7.20 -18.49
N LYS A 2 -18.23 -6.91 -17.68
CA LYS A 2 -18.38 -5.70 -16.86
C LYS A 2 -18.05 -6.12 -15.42
N LEU A 3 -16.98 -5.61 -14.80
CA LEU A 3 -16.73 -5.85 -13.37
C LEU A 3 -17.81 -5.11 -12.54
N PRO A 4 -18.65 -5.80 -11.75
CA PRO A 4 -19.73 -5.17 -11.00
C PRO A 4 -19.21 -4.59 -9.69
N VAL A 5 -18.75 -3.33 -9.72
CA VAL A 5 -18.03 -2.66 -8.61
C VAL A 5 -18.73 -2.85 -7.26
N PHE A 6 -20.02 -2.48 -7.16
CA PHE A 6 -20.77 -2.60 -5.90
C PHE A 6 -20.93 -4.04 -5.39
N SER A 7 -21.11 -5.01 -6.29
CA SER A 7 -21.16 -6.43 -5.90
C SER A 7 -19.80 -6.93 -5.42
N VAL A 8 -18.71 -6.50 -6.07
CA VAL A 8 -17.34 -6.86 -5.65
C VAL A 8 -17.03 -6.32 -4.27
N VAL A 9 -17.32 -5.03 -4.03
CA VAL A 9 -17.09 -4.39 -2.73
C VAL A 9 -18.01 -4.94 -1.65
N GLY A 10 -19.30 -5.09 -1.95
CA GLY A 10 -20.27 -5.65 -1.02
C GLY A 10 -19.92 -7.07 -0.59
N GLU A 11 -19.48 -7.93 -1.51
CA GLU A 11 -19.02 -9.28 -1.18
C GLU A 11 -17.73 -9.28 -0.36
N ALA A 12 -16.78 -8.39 -0.65
CA ALA A 12 -15.55 -8.25 0.12
C ALA A 12 -15.83 -7.83 1.57
N LEU A 13 -16.65 -6.78 1.76
CA LEU A 13 -17.06 -6.31 3.08
C LEU A 13 -17.87 -7.37 3.84
N ASN A 14 -18.82 -8.02 3.16
CA ASN A 14 -19.63 -9.07 3.75
C ASN A 14 -18.79 -10.29 4.16
N PHE A 15 -17.75 -10.64 3.41
CA PHE A 15 -16.81 -11.69 3.79
C PHE A 15 -16.05 -11.31 5.08
N GLY A 16 -15.49 -10.11 5.13
CA GLY A 16 -14.80 -9.59 6.33
C GLY A 16 -15.70 -9.59 7.57
N ALA A 17 -16.96 -9.16 7.43
CA ALA A 17 -17.91 -9.08 8.54
C ALA A 17 -18.46 -10.46 8.98
N ARG A 18 -18.98 -11.26 8.04
CA ARG A 18 -19.68 -12.52 8.37
C ARG A 18 -18.76 -13.69 8.74
N ARG A 19 -17.49 -13.65 8.32
CA ARG A 19 -16.53 -14.73 8.56
C ARG A 19 -15.52 -14.39 9.65
N MET A 20 -15.82 -13.39 10.49
CA MET A 20 -14.87 -12.88 11.49
C MET A 20 -14.29 -13.97 12.39
N GLU A 21 -15.13 -14.88 12.91
CA GLU A 21 -14.67 -16.01 13.74
C GLU A 21 -13.65 -16.89 12.99
N THR A 22 -13.91 -17.20 11.72
CA THR A 22 -13.00 -18.01 10.90
C THR A 22 -11.71 -17.24 10.60
N ILE A 23 -11.82 -15.95 10.27
CA ILE A 23 -10.68 -15.08 10.00
C ILE A 23 -9.79 -15.00 11.24
N MET A 24 -10.36 -14.73 12.41
CA MET A 24 -9.65 -14.67 13.69
C MET A 24 -8.92 -15.99 13.98
N ARG A 25 -9.58 -17.14 13.82
CA ARG A 25 -8.96 -18.45 14.07
C ARG A 25 -7.76 -18.73 13.18
N VAL A 26 -7.81 -18.32 11.91
CA VAL A 26 -6.72 -18.56 10.95
C VAL A 26 -5.62 -17.50 11.09
N ALA A 27 -5.96 -16.26 11.39
CA ALA A 27 -5.04 -15.13 11.34
C ALA A 27 -4.41 -14.75 12.69
N TRP A 28 -4.96 -15.15 13.83
CA TRP A 28 -4.51 -14.60 15.12
C TRP A 28 -3.02 -14.82 15.39
N LEU A 29 -2.50 -16.04 15.23
CA LEU A 29 -1.10 -16.32 15.52
C LEU A 29 -0.18 -15.56 14.55
N PRO A 30 -0.35 -15.65 13.22
CA PRO A 30 0.44 -14.85 12.30
C PRO A 30 0.35 -13.34 12.53
N VAL A 31 -0.83 -12.81 12.86
CA VAL A 31 -1.01 -11.37 13.13
C VAL A 31 -0.30 -10.95 14.42
N VAL A 32 -0.36 -11.74 15.49
CA VAL A 32 0.41 -11.48 16.71
C VAL A 32 1.91 -11.51 16.42
N LEU A 33 2.38 -12.50 15.65
CA LEU A 33 3.78 -12.57 15.22
C LEU A 33 4.19 -11.38 14.35
N LEU A 34 3.30 -10.88 13.47
CA LEU A 34 3.52 -9.66 12.69
C LEU A 34 3.66 -8.43 13.59
N LEU A 35 2.84 -8.31 14.63
CA LEU A 35 2.95 -7.21 15.59
C LEU A 35 4.29 -7.25 16.35
N VAL A 36 4.68 -8.44 16.82
CA VAL A 36 5.99 -8.64 17.47
C VAL A 36 7.14 -8.32 16.51
N LEU A 37 7.05 -8.78 15.26
CA LEU A 37 8.05 -8.51 14.23
C LEU A 37 8.16 -7.01 13.95
N ASN A 38 7.04 -6.30 13.76
CA ASN A 38 7.02 -4.85 13.53
C ASN A 38 7.67 -4.10 14.70
N MET A 39 7.33 -4.45 15.94
CA MET A 39 7.97 -3.86 17.12
C MET A 39 9.48 -4.17 17.15
N THR A 40 9.87 -5.42 16.89
CA THR A 40 11.28 -5.83 16.87
C THR A 40 12.06 -5.06 15.80
N THR A 41 11.48 -4.86 14.62
CA THR A 41 12.09 -4.07 13.53
C THR A 41 12.30 -2.62 13.92
N VAL A 42 11.33 -1.99 14.60
CA VAL A 42 11.46 -0.60 15.09
C VAL A 42 12.63 -0.49 16.08
N PHE A 43 12.69 -1.35 17.08
CA PHE A 43 13.78 -1.33 18.07
C PHE A 43 15.14 -1.73 17.49
N ALA A 44 15.17 -2.64 16.53
CA ALA A 44 16.38 -2.99 15.81
C ALA A 44 16.90 -1.80 14.98
N ALA A 45 16.03 -1.09 14.27
CA ALA A 45 16.42 0.09 13.50
C ALA A 45 16.94 1.22 14.41
N LEU A 46 16.27 1.44 15.56
CA LEU A 46 16.75 2.38 16.59
C LEU A 46 18.13 1.96 17.11
N SER A 47 18.35 0.67 17.34
CA SER A 47 19.62 0.14 17.83
C SER A 47 20.76 0.31 16.82
N ILE A 48 20.50 0.04 15.53
CA ILE A 48 21.46 0.25 14.44
C ILE A 48 21.85 1.73 14.38
N ALA A 49 20.85 2.62 14.37
CA ALA A 49 21.07 4.06 14.28
C ALA A 49 21.80 4.64 15.50
N ALA A 50 21.52 4.12 16.70
CA ALA A 50 22.17 4.55 17.93
C ALA A 50 23.55 3.92 18.15
N GLY A 51 23.91 2.87 17.40
CA GLY A 51 25.15 2.13 17.60
C GLY A 51 25.21 1.33 18.91
N ARG A 52 24.08 1.16 19.61
CA ARG A 52 23.93 0.40 20.85
C ARG A 52 22.58 -0.29 20.89
N LEU A 53 22.43 -1.32 21.71
CA LEU A 53 21.11 -1.94 21.94
C LEU A 53 20.16 -0.92 22.59
N VAL A 54 19.03 -0.65 21.94
CA VAL A 54 17.94 0.18 22.44
C VAL A 54 16.79 -0.74 22.82
N THR A 55 16.34 -0.67 24.06
CA THR A 55 15.30 -1.53 24.63
C THR A 55 14.07 -0.74 25.06
N PHE A 56 13.04 -1.42 25.58
CA PHE A 56 11.87 -0.78 26.17
C PHE A 56 12.20 0.14 27.35
N ALA A 57 13.34 -0.06 28.03
CA ALA A 57 13.78 0.83 29.12
C ALA A 57 14.27 2.19 28.61
N ASP A 58 14.76 2.26 27.37
CA ASP A 58 15.29 3.48 26.76
C ASP A 58 14.20 4.39 26.18
N VAL A 59 13.01 3.85 25.92
CA VAL A 59 11.93 4.56 25.22
C VAL A 59 10.71 4.70 26.11
N ARG A 60 10.43 5.93 26.55
CA ARG A 60 9.37 6.21 27.54
C ARG A 60 7.96 5.98 27.01
N SER A 61 7.76 6.01 25.69
CA SER A 61 6.45 5.78 25.07
C SER A 61 6.57 5.31 23.63
N PHE A 62 5.56 4.58 23.16
CA PHE A 62 5.48 4.14 21.76
C PHE A 62 5.46 5.33 20.76
N ALA A 63 4.75 6.42 21.10
CA ALA A 63 4.72 7.63 20.27
C ALA A 63 6.11 8.25 20.08
N GLN A 64 6.94 8.21 21.13
CA GLN A 64 8.34 8.62 21.03
C GLN A 64 9.13 7.65 20.16
N ALA A 65 8.91 6.35 20.27
CA ALA A 65 9.55 5.33 19.42
C ALA A 65 9.26 5.59 17.93
N GLU A 66 8.00 5.86 17.60
CA GLU A 66 7.56 6.12 16.23
C GLU A 66 8.16 7.41 15.65
N ALA A 67 8.18 8.49 16.45
CA ALA A 67 8.83 9.75 16.06
C ALA A 67 10.34 9.58 15.83
N LEU A 68 11.00 8.76 16.66
CA LEU A 68 12.42 8.47 16.52
C LEU A 68 12.72 7.52 15.36
N PHE A 69 11.79 6.61 15.01
CA PHE A 69 11.99 5.61 13.98
C PHE A 69 12.28 6.22 12.61
N GLY A 70 11.53 7.25 12.20
CA GLY A 70 11.78 7.92 10.91
C GLY A 70 13.17 8.55 10.83
N ARG A 71 13.62 9.20 11.91
CA ARG A 71 14.97 9.76 12.00
C ARG A 71 16.04 8.65 12.04
N ALA A 72 15.77 7.57 12.77
CA ALA A 72 16.67 6.43 12.88
C ALA A 72 16.85 5.69 11.55
N LEU A 73 15.79 5.55 10.75
CA LEU A 73 15.89 5.04 9.39
C LEU A 73 16.82 5.93 8.55
N ALA A 74 16.61 7.25 8.56
CA ALA A 74 17.45 8.18 7.80
C ALA A 74 18.92 8.11 8.22
N LEU A 75 19.20 8.17 9.53
CA LEU A 75 20.56 8.07 10.06
C LEU A 75 21.20 6.70 9.80
N GLY A 76 20.42 5.62 9.94
CA GLY A 76 20.89 4.26 9.70
C GLY A 76 21.22 4.03 8.23
N TRP A 77 20.43 4.56 7.30
CA TRP A 77 20.76 4.49 5.86
C TRP A 77 22.00 5.32 5.49
N LEU A 78 22.26 6.43 6.18
CA LEU A 78 23.46 7.25 5.95
C LEU A 78 24.72 6.65 6.57
N GLY A 79 24.63 6.14 7.82
CA GLY A 79 25.80 5.66 8.56
C GLY A 79 26.08 4.17 8.37
N LYS A 80 25.05 3.34 8.18
CA LYS A 80 25.12 1.88 8.18
C LYS A 80 24.16 1.24 7.17
N PRO A 81 24.27 1.56 5.86
CA PRO A 81 23.32 1.12 4.85
C PRO A 81 23.22 -0.41 4.74
N GLY A 82 24.33 -1.14 4.94
CA GLY A 82 24.34 -2.60 4.89
C GLY A 82 23.48 -3.24 5.97
N GLU A 83 23.68 -2.87 7.24
CA GLU A 83 22.89 -3.36 8.38
C GLU A 83 21.41 -3.02 8.23
N MET A 84 21.11 -1.80 7.77
CA MET A 84 19.73 -1.35 7.56
C MET A 84 19.04 -2.11 6.43
N ALA A 85 19.74 -2.32 5.31
CA ALA A 85 19.23 -3.13 4.20
C ALA A 85 18.96 -4.57 4.63
N THR A 86 19.86 -5.19 5.40
CA THR A 86 19.66 -6.54 5.94
C THR A 86 18.46 -6.60 6.87
N LEU A 87 18.29 -5.64 7.78
CA LEU A 87 17.13 -5.57 8.68
C LEU A 87 15.82 -5.47 7.90
N ILE A 88 15.75 -4.57 6.91
CA ILE A 88 14.54 -4.35 6.10
C ILE A 88 14.24 -5.58 5.22
N ALA A 89 15.27 -6.19 4.62
CA ALA A 89 15.09 -7.39 3.82
C ALA A 89 14.61 -8.59 4.66
N ALA A 90 15.21 -8.80 5.84
CA ALA A 90 14.83 -9.89 6.73
C ALA A 90 13.41 -9.70 7.30
N SER A 91 13.08 -8.48 7.74
CA SER A 91 11.73 -8.16 8.21
C SER A 91 10.69 -8.31 7.11
N ALA A 92 10.92 -7.77 5.91
CA ALA A 92 10.01 -7.92 4.79
C ALA A 92 9.80 -9.40 4.37
N ALA A 93 10.86 -10.21 4.40
CA ALA A 93 10.76 -11.65 4.12
C ALA A 93 9.92 -12.38 5.17
N ALA A 94 10.16 -12.11 6.45
CA ALA A 94 9.39 -12.69 7.55
C ALA A 94 7.93 -12.23 7.53
N GLU A 95 7.67 -10.94 7.28
CA GLU A 95 6.32 -10.40 7.10
C GLU A 95 5.59 -11.10 5.96
N LEU A 96 6.25 -11.28 4.81
CA LEU A 96 5.63 -11.91 3.65
C LEU A 96 5.25 -13.38 3.92
N VAL A 97 6.10 -14.12 4.66
CA VAL A 97 5.80 -15.48 5.09
C VAL A 97 4.60 -15.50 6.05
N LEU A 98 4.58 -14.61 7.04
CA LEU A 98 3.49 -14.52 8.01
C LEU A 98 2.17 -14.11 7.35
N VAL A 99 2.19 -13.13 6.46
CA VAL A 99 1.02 -12.71 5.68
C VAL A 99 0.54 -13.86 4.80
N ALA A 100 1.43 -14.56 4.10
CA ALA A 100 1.05 -15.69 3.27
C ALA A 100 0.38 -16.82 4.06
N ALA A 101 0.84 -17.08 5.29
CA ALA A 101 0.36 -18.15 6.14
C ALA A 101 -1.16 -18.06 6.42
N PHE A 102 -1.71 -16.86 6.57
CA PHE A 102 -3.16 -16.68 6.76
C PHE A 102 -3.88 -16.15 5.51
N MET A 103 -3.24 -15.34 4.65
CA MET A 103 -3.91 -14.82 3.46
C MET A 103 -4.23 -15.91 2.44
N ALA A 104 -3.32 -16.85 2.19
CA ALA A 104 -3.57 -17.91 1.23
C ALA A 104 -4.81 -18.76 1.59
N PRO A 105 -4.98 -19.29 2.82
CA PRO A 105 -6.19 -20.03 3.18
C PRO A 105 -7.46 -19.17 3.17
N LEU A 106 -7.39 -17.89 3.59
CA LEU A 106 -8.56 -16.99 3.51
C LEU A 106 -8.97 -16.68 2.08
N ILE A 107 -8.01 -16.51 1.16
CA ILE A 107 -8.26 -16.34 -0.27
C ILE A 107 -8.95 -17.58 -0.85
N ARG A 108 -8.49 -18.79 -0.49
CA ARG A 108 -9.13 -20.05 -0.92
C ARG A 108 -10.54 -20.20 -0.35
N LEU A 109 -10.75 -19.82 0.91
CA LEU A 109 -12.08 -19.79 1.51
C LEU A 109 -13.00 -18.82 0.75
N ALA A 110 -12.53 -17.63 0.41
CA ALA A 110 -13.32 -16.63 -0.31
C ALA A 110 -13.55 -16.97 -1.78
N GLY A 111 -12.56 -17.58 -2.45
CA GLY A 111 -12.57 -17.85 -3.88
C GLY A 111 -13.16 -19.21 -4.25
N LEU A 112 -12.78 -20.25 -3.52
CA LEU A 112 -13.13 -21.65 -3.77
C LEU A 112 -14.14 -22.20 -2.77
N GLY A 113 -14.39 -21.52 -1.65
CA GLY A 113 -15.26 -22.02 -0.57
C GLY A 113 -14.61 -23.10 0.29
N GLU A 114 -13.31 -23.35 0.10
CA GLU A 114 -12.59 -24.35 0.88
C GLU A 114 -12.44 -23.91 2.33
N ARG A 115 -12.95 -24.72 3.26
CA ARG A 115 -12.85 -24.42 4.68
C ARG A 115 -11.40 -24.62 5.14
N PRO A 116 -10.79 -23.62 5.81
CA PRO A 116 -9.48 -23.79 6.41
C PRO A 116 -9.55 -24.89 7.47
N ARG A 117 -8.45 -25.62 7.65
CA ARG A 117 -8.42 -26.72 8.63
C ARG A 117 -8.63 -26.15 10.03
N PRO A 118 -9.39 -26.83 10.91
CA PRO A 118 -9.61 -26.36 12.27
C PRO A 118 -8.28 -26.36 13.06
N GLY A 119 -8.14 -25.36 13.94
CA GLY A 119 -7.00 -25.22 14.86
C GLY A 119 -6.75 -23.75 15.22
N LEU A 120 -6.44 -23.47 16.49
CA LEU A 120 -6.03 -22.13 16.91
C LEU A 120 -4.55 -21.93 16.56
N VAL A 121 -3.63 -22.77 17.04
CA VAL A 121 -2.19 -22.56 16.83
C VAL A 121 -1.74 -23.24 15.54
N ARG A 122 -1.94 -22.59 14.38
CA ARG A 122 -1.42 -23.08 13.10
C ARG A 122 -0.83 -21.98 12.24
N LEU A 123 0.40 -22.22 11.80
CA LEU A 123 1.05 -21.47 10.74
C LEU A 123 1.08 -22.40 9.52
N GLU A 124 0.04 -22.31 8.69
CA GLU A 124 -0.03 -23.15 7.48
C GLU A 124 1.05 -22.68 6.50
N PHE A 125 1.92 -23.59 6.10
CA PHE A 125 2.89 -23.35 5.04
C PHE A 125 2.86 -24.50 4.04
N GLY A 126 2.74 -24.17 2.76
CA GLY A 126 2.54 -25.15 1.71
C GLY A 126 2.53 -24.52 0.32
N PRO A 127 2.13 -25.29 -0.71
CA PRO A 127 2.20 -24.84 -2.10
C PRO A 127 1.36 -23.59 -2.38
N ALA A 128 0.23 -23.40 -1.69
CA ALA A 128 -0.60 -22.22 -1.85
C ALA A 128 0.10 -20.95 -1.32
N GLN A 129 0.71 -21.05 -0.13
CA GLN A 129 1.47 -19.96 0.50
C GLN A 129 2.69 -19.60 -0.34
N LEU A 130 3.44 -20.59 -0.82
CA LEU A 130 4.57 -20.36 -1.73
C LEU A 130 4.14 -19.64 -3.00
N ARG A 131 3.00 -20.03 -3.60
CA ARG A 131 2.46 -19.32 -4.77
C ARG A 131 2.06 -17.88 -4.44
N TYR A 132 1.47 -17.64 -3.28
CA TYR A 132 1.15 -16.28 -2.83
C TYR A 132 2.42 -15.42 -2.70
N ILE A 133 3.45 -15.96 -2.03
CA ILE A 133 4.75 -15.31 -1.82
C ILE A 133 5.38 -15.00 -3.18
N VAL A 134 5.55 -16.02 -4.03
CA VAL A 134 6.20 -15.87 -5.35
C VAL A 134 5.41 -14.92 -6.25
N ALA A 135 4.08 -15.02 -6.31
CA ALA A 135 3.27 -14.10 -7.11
C ALA A 135 3.35 -12.66 -6.60
N SER A 136 3.41 -12.46 -5.27
CA SER A 136 3.57 -11.13 -4.67
C SER A 136 4.95 -10.55 -4.94
N LEU A 137 6.01 -11.36 -4.78
CA LEU A 137 7.39 -10.96 -5.08
C LEU A 137 7.57 -10.66 -6.57
N LEU A 138 7.04 -11.50 -7.46
CA LEU A 138 7.09 -11.25 -8.90
C LEU A 138 6.28 -9.99 -9.26
N SER A 139 5.15 -9.75 -8.61
CA SER A 139 4.37 -8.51 -8.82
C SER A 139 5.18 -7.27 -8.43
N LEU A 140 5.84 -7.33 -7.27
CA LEU A 140 6.69 -6.26 -6.77
C LEU A 140 7.94 -6.08 -7.63
N LEU A 141 8.59 -7.18 -8.05
CA LEU A 141 9.75 -7.18 -8.92
C LEU A 141 9.42 -6.58 -10.29
N VAL A 142 8.27 -6.91 -10.87
CA VAL A 142 7.83 -6.31 -12.13
C VAL A 142 7.63 -4.79 -11.96
N ALA A 143 6.99 -4.35 -10.88
CA ALA A 143 6.88 -2.91 -10.61
C ALA A 143 8.26 -2.26 -10.37
N ALA A 144 9.14 -2.91 -9.61
CA ALA A 144 10.48 -2.43 -9.33
C ALA A 144 11.33 -2.31 -10.60
N VAL A 145 11.42 -3.36 -11.41
CA VAL A 145 12.28 -3.41 -12.60
C VAL A 145 11.74 -2.55 -13.74
N PHE A 146 10.42 -2.52 -13.96
CA PHE A 146 9.86 -1.83 -15.13
C PHE A 146 9.35 -0.42 -14.85
N VAL A 147 9.19 -0.03 -13.57
CA VAL A 147 8.73 1.32 -13.21
C VAL A 147 9.75 2.03 -12.33
N PHE A 148 10.03 1.50 -11.15
CA PHE A 148 10.79 2.25 -10.14
C PHE A 148 12.29 2.31 -10.42
N ALA A 149 12.91 1.26 -10.97
CA ALA A 149 14.33 1.25 -11.26
C ALA A 149 14.69 2.19 -12.42
N PRO A 150 14.00 2.18 -13.59
CA PRO A 150 14.24 3.16 -14.63
C PRO A 150 14.01 4.59 -14.14
N ALA A 151 12.92 4.82 -13.40
CA ALA A 151 12.63 6.13 -12.82
C ALA A 151 13.71 6.59 -11.83
N GLY A 152 14.11 5.72 -10.91
CA GLY A 152 15.14 6.00 -9.91
C GLY A 152 16.50 6.28 -10.56
N ILE A 153 16.88 5.49 -11.57
CA ILE A 153 18.11 5.69 -12.35
C ILE A 153 18.07 7.04 -13.08
N THR A 154 16.97 7.35 -13.79
CA THR A 154 16.82 8.62 -14.50
C THR A 154 16.88 9.81 -13.53
N VAL A 155 16.13 9.75 -12.43
CA VAL A 155 16.14 10.81 -11.41
C VAL A 155 17.53 10.96 -10.80
N TYR A 156 18.20 9.87 -10.45
CA TYR A 156 19.55 9.89 -9.91
C TYR A 156 20.54 10.55 -10.86
N PHE A 157 20.59 10.13 -12.12
CA PHE A 157 21.53 10.71 -13.09
C PHE A 157 21.22 12.16 -13.42
N VAL A 158 19.94 12.54 -13.55
CA VAL A 158 19.57 13.94 -13.81
C VAL A 158 19.90 14.81 -12.61
N LEU A 159 19.53 14.42 -11.39
CA LEU A 159 19.84 15.19 -10.19
C LEU A 159 21.34 15.31 -9.96
N ARG A 160 22.08 14.22 -10.20
CA ARG A 160 23.53 14.24 -10.11
C ARG A 160 24.13 15.21 -11.14
N TYR A 161 23.72 15.12 -12.40
CA TYR A 161 24.19 16.01 -13.46
C TYR A 161 23.85 17.49 -13.17
N VAL A 162 22.62 17.78 -12.74
CA VAL A 162 22.20 19.14 -12.37
C VAL A 162 22.99 19.64 -11.17
N GLY A 163 23.19 18.81 -10.15
CA GLY A 163 23.99 19.14 -8.98
C GLY A 163 25.45 19.46 -9.34
N GLU A 164 26.09 18.60 -10.14
CA GLU A 164 27.47 18.81 -10.63
C GLU A 164 27.56 20.07 -11.51
N ALA A 165 26.61 20.29 -12.43
CA ALA A 165 26.60 21.45 -13.31
C ALA A 165 26.35 22.78 -12.57
N LEU A 166 25.54 22.78 -11.51
CA LEU A 166 25.27 23.98 -10.69
C LEU A 166 26.40 24.27 -9.69
N ALA A 167 27.15 23.26 -9.28
CA ALA A 167 28.30 23.38 -8.38
C ALA A 167 29.57 23.89 -9.09
N GLU A 168 29.59 23.91 -10.42
CA GLU A 168 30.71 24.45 -11.21
C GLU A 168 30.93 25.94 -10.88
N THR A 169 32.17 26.33 -10.64
CA THR A 169 32.54 27.71 -10.28
C THR A 169 33.19 28.42 -11.46
N TYR A 170 32.89 29.71 -11.62
CA TYR A 170 33.42 30.55 -12.68
C TYR A 170 34.07 31.79 -12.07
N ALA A 171 35.22 32.18 -12.64
CA ALA A 171 35.78 33.49 -12.40
C ALA A 171 35.02 34.50 -13.28
N THR A 172 34.39 35.48 -12.65
CA THR A 172 33.76 36.60 -13.35
C THR A 172 34.48 37.90 -13.00
N PHE A 173 34.44 38.83 -13.94
CA PHE A 173 34.95 40.19 -13.75
C PHE A 173 33.73 41.10 -13.61
N PRO A 174 33.36 41.52 -12.39
CA PRO A 174 32.14 42.31 -12.15
C PRO A 174 32.20 43.67 -12.84
N ASN A 175 33.41 44.22 -12.99
CA ASN A 175 33.65 45.44 -13.73
C ASN A 175 34.46 45.15 -15.00
N PRO A 176 33.88 45.30 -16.20
CA PRO A 176 34.58 45.01 -17.45
C PRO A 176 35.80 45.92 -17.69
N GLU A 177 35.90 47.05 -16.98
CA GLU A 177 37.03 47.98 -17.08
C GLU A 177 38.14 47.72 -16.04
N SER A 178 37.95 46.78 -15.10
CA SER A 178 38.92 46.48 -14.05
C SER A 178 39.35 45.02 -14.08
N LEU A 179 40.58 44.78 -14.53
CA LEU A 179 41.25 43.46 -14.49
C LEU A 179 41.62 43.01 -13.07
N HIS A 180 41.45 43.86 -12.06
CA HIS A 180 41.95 43.63 -10.69
C HIS A 180 40.91 43.01 -9.73
N THR A 181 39.66 42.84 -10.17
CA THR A 181 38.57 42.30 -9.35
C THR A 181 38.04 41.02 -9.99
N ILE A 182 38.54 39.88 -9.52
CA ILE A 182 38.07 38.54 -9.89
C ILE A 182 37.15 38.06 -8.77
N GLU A 183 35.89 37.80 -9.10
CA GLU A 183 34.95 37.16 -8.19
C GLU A 183 34.76 35.70 -8.61
N ILE A 184 34.82 34.77 -7.65
CA ILE A 184 34.53 33.37 -7.91
C ILE A 184 33.07 33.17 -7.55
N VAL A 185 32.24 33.07 -8.57
CA VAL A 185 30.80 32.86 -8.44
C VAL A 185 30.43 31.45 -8.88
N THR A 186 29.43 30.88 -8.23
CA THR A 186 28.89 29.58 -8.67
C THR A 186 28.06 29.77 -9.94
N ARG A 187 27.97 28.73 -10.78
CA ARG A 187 27.06 28.75 -11.94
C ARG A 187 25.63 29.06 -11.53
N ARG A 188 25.21 28.57 -10.37
CA ARG A 188 23.89 28.81 -9.81
C ARG A 188 23.62 30.30 -9.61
N SER A 189 24.50 31.02 -8.91
CA SER A 189 24.31 32.45 -8.66
C SER A 189 24.26 33.26 -9.97
N LEU A 190 25.11 32.92 -10.94
CA LEU A 190 25.05 33.52 -12.28
C LEU A 190 23.73 33.27 -13.01
N LEU A 191 23.20 32.05 -12.92
CA LEU A 191 21.91 31.70 -13.52
C LEU A 191 20.74 32.37 -12.79
N GLU A 192 20.83 32.58 -11.49
CA GLU A 192 19.84 33.32 -10.70
C GLU A 192 19.82 34.80 -11.11
N GLU A 193 20.98 35.44 -11.24
CA GLU A 193 21.12 36.82 -11.73
C GLU A 193 20.60 37.00 -13.16
N GLN A 194 20.80 36.00 -14.03
CA GLN A 194 20.27 36.00 -15.39
C GLN A 194 18.79 35.64 -15.48
N GLY A 195 18.13 35.30 -14.38
CA GLY A 195 16.75 34.81 -14.37
C GLY A 195 16.57 33.47 -15.11
N ARG A 196 17.63 32.67 -15.23
CA ARG A 196 17.69 31.37 -15.93
C ARG A 196 17.77 30.16 -15.00
N ALA A 197 17.83 30.36 -13.69
CA ALA A 197 17.84 29.29 -12.69
C ALA A 197 16.68 28.30 -12.86
N TRP A 198 15.52 28.78 -13.33
CA TRP A 198 14.33 27.95 -13.59
C TRP A 198 14.59 26.79 -14.57
N LEU A 199 15.55 26.92 -15.50
CA LEU A 199 15.89 25.84 -16.44
C LEU A 199 16.43 24.61 -15.71
N TYR A 200 17.17 24.81 -14.64
CA TYR A 200 17.77 23.73 -13.85
C TYR A 200 16.87 23.33 -12.68
N ASP A 201 16.23 24.30 -12.03
CA ASP A 201 15.34 24.04 -10.90
C ASP A 201 14.03 23.37 -11.33
N VAL A 202 13.51 23.69 -12.52
CA VAL A 202 12.20 23.22 -13.01
C VAL A 202 12.32 22.49 -14.35
N GLY A 203 13.05 23.05 -15.31
CA GLY A 203 13.17 22.49 -16.66
C GLY A 203 13.81 21.10 -16.68
N ALA A 204 14.95 20.93 -16.01
CA ALA A 204 15.69 19.66 -15.99
C ALA A 204 14.90 18.52 -15.30
N PRO A 205 14.27 18.70 -14.13
CA PRO A 205 13.41 17.68 -13.57
C PRO A 205 12.20 17.35 -14.46
N LEU A 206 11.56 18.34 -15.10
CA LEU A 206 10.46 18.08 -16.02
C LEU A 206 10.92 17.29 -17.26
N ALA A 207 12.08 17.62 -17.82
CA ALA A 207 12.68 16.89 -18.94
C ALA A 207 13.01 15.44 -18.57
N ALA A 208 13.48 15.20 -17.33
CA ALA A 208 13.73 13.85 -16.80
C ALA A 208 12.47 12.98 -16.77
N VAL A 209 11.31 13.61 -16.58
CA VAL A 209 10.02 12.92 -16.37
C VAL A 209 9.22 12.78 -17.65
N ALA A 210 9.46 13.64 -18.63
CA ALA A 210 8.75 13.64 -19.91
C ALA A 210 8.70 12.25 -20.58
N PRO A 211 9.76 11.42 -20.58
CA PRO A 211 9.69 10.06 -21.12
C PRO A 211 8.67 9.18 -20.38
N PHE A 212 8.58 9.27 -19.05
CA PHE A 212 7.62 8.49 -18.26
C PHE A 212 6.19 8.96 -18.48
N ALA A 213 5.98 10.28 -18.59
CA ALA A 213 4.69 10.86 -18.94
C ALA A 213 4.23 10.37 -20.33
N LEU A 214 5.14 10.33 -21.30
CA LEU A 214 4.88 9.82 -22.64
C LEU A 214 4.56 8.32 -22.64
N VAL A 215 5.35 7.51 -21.92
CA VAL A 215 5.09 6.07 -21.77
C VAL A 215 3.73 5.84 -21.13
N LEU A 216 3.42 6.55 -20.04
CA LEU A 216 2.13 6.49 -19.38
C LEU A 216 0.99 6.86 -20.35
N TRP A 217 1.15 7.92 -21.12
CA TRP A 217 0.19 8.34 -22.14
C TRP A 217 -0.03 7.25 -23.20
N ILE A 218 1.05 6.66 -23.74
CA ILE A 218 0.98 5.55 -24.71
C ILE A 218 0.28 4.33 -24.11
N VAL A 219 0.61 3.99 -22.86
CA VAL A 219 0.00 2.87 -22.13
C VAL A 219 -1.49 3.10 -21.93
N LEU A 220 -1.90 4.28 -21.44
CA LEU A 220 -3.31 4.64 -21.23
C LEU A 220 -4.09 4.65 -22.55
N THR A 221 -3.55 5.28 -23.59
CA THR A 221 -4.20 5.32 -24.90
C THR A 221 -4.38 3.93 -25.48
N ARG A 222 -3.36 3.06 -25.44
CA ARG A 222 -3.46 1.65 -25.87
C ARG A 222 -4.44 0.85 -25.00
N HIS A 223 -4.43 1.09 -23.70
CA HIS A 223 -5.28 0.42 -22.75
C HIS A 223 -6.77 0.63 -23.06
N PHE A 224 -7.17 1.88 -23.36
CA PHE A 224 -8.56 2.24 -23.68
C PHE A 224 -8.97 1.99 -25.15
N THR A 225 -8.17 1.23 -25.91
CA THR A 225 -8.54 0.88 -27.28
C THR A 225 -9.86 0.08 -27.35
N PRO A 226 -10.67 0.25 -28.42
CA PRO A 226 -11.92 -0.46 -28.62
C PRO A 226 -11.76 -1.98 -28.55
N LYS A 227 -10.64 -2.51 -29.10
CA LYS A 227 -10.30 -3.94 -29.07
C LYS A 227 -10.17 -4.51 -27.65
N ASN A 228 -9.92 -3.65 -26.65
CA ASN A 228 -9.84 -4.03 -25.24
C ASN A 228 -11.19 -3.96 -24.51
N ARG A 229 -12.28 -3.62 -25.21
CA ARG A 229 -13.62 -3.63 -24.66
C ARG A 229 -14.22 -5.03 -24.77
N ALA A 230 -14.98 -5.39 -23.75
CA ALA A 230 -15.74 -6.63 -23.73
C ALA A 230 -16.77 -6.77 -24.86
N ARG A 231 -17.27 -5.63 -25.35
CA ARG A 231 -18.18 -5.50 -26.50
C ARG A 231 -17.70 -4.25 -27.23
N PRO A 232 -16.76 -4.37 -28.18
CA PRO A 232 -16.35 -3.23 -28.97
C PRO A 232 -17.60 -2.70 -29.69
N PRO A 233 -17.97 -1.43 -29.53
CA PRO A 233 -18.98 -0.85 -30.41
C PRO A 233 -18.47 -0.95 -31.85
N GLU A 234 -19.38 -1.16 -32.81
CA GLU A 234 -19.04 -1.29 -34.24
C GLU A 234 -18.22 -0.10 -34.76
N ARG A 235 -18.40 1.09 -34.15
CA ARG A 235 -17.59 2.28 -34.42
C ARG A 235 -16.82 2.74 -33.18
N PRO A 236 -15.50 2.94 -33.29
CA PRO A 236 -14.69 3.43 -32.18
C PRO A 236 -14.98 4.91 -31.92
N ASN A 237 -15.67 5.21 -30.81
CA ASN A 237 -15.86 6.61 -30.38
C ASN A 237 -14.53 7.19 -29.85
N LEU A 238 -13.85 7.94 -30.73
CA LEU A 238 -12.55 8.58 -30.47
C LEU A 238 -12.66 9.65 -29.38
N VAL A 239 -13.77 10.39 -29.33
CA VAL A 239 -14.02 11.44 -28.32
C VAL A 239 -14.10 10.84 -26.93
N LEU A 240 -14.84 9.73 -26.76
CA LEU A 240 -14.92 9.04 -25.48
C LEU A 240 -13.55 8.49 -25.03
N ARG A 241 -12.70 8.08 -25.98
CA ARG A 241 -11.33 7.63 -25.67
C ARG A 241 -10.46 8.78 -25.20
N ALA A 242 -10.51 9.91 -25.92
CA ALA A 242 -9.78 11.13 -25.55
C ALA A 242 -10.23 11.67 -24.19
N LEU A 243 -11.55 11.76 -23.95
CA LEU A 243 -12.12 12.14 -22.66
C LEU A 243 -11.72 11.15 -21.56
N ALA A 244 -11.76 9.84 -21.80
CA ALA A 244 -11.33 8.85 -20.81
C ALA A 244 -9.83 8.98 -20.48
N THR A 245 -8.97 9.16 -21.49
CA THR A 245 -7.53 9.38 -21.25
C THR A 245 -7.26 10.69 -20.53
N LEU A 246 -8.01 11.74 -20.84
CA LEU A 246 -7.84 13.06 -20.25
C LEU A 246 -8.39 13.12 -18.82
N PHE A 247 -9.52 12.46 -18.55
CA PHE A 247 -10.11 12.35 -17.21
C PHE A 247 -9.25 11.46 -16.32
N TRP A 248 -8.67 10.38 -16.85
CA TRP A 248 -7.71 9.56 -16.10
C TRP A 248 -6.39 10.29 -15.88
N GLY A 249 -5.86 10.97 -16.90
CA GLY A 249 -4.68 11.83 -16.74
C GLY A 249 -4.92 12.89 -15.67
N GLY A 250 -6.05 13.59 -15.72
CA GLY A 250 -6.46 14.60 -14.75
C GLY A 250 -6.70 14.03 -13.34
N ALA A 251 -7.35 12.88 -13.20
CA ALA A 251 -7.55 12.24 -11.89
C ALA A 251 -6.23 11.78 -11.27
N LEU A 252 -5.29 11.32 -12.09
CA LEU A 252 -3.96 10.90 -11.65
C LEU A 252 -3.11 12.12 -11.27
N VAL A 253 -3.15 13.20 -12.05
CA VAL A 253 -2.55 14.51 -11.70
C VAL A 253 -3.18 15.11 -10.45
N GLY A 254 -4.49 14.95 -10.27
CA GLY A 254 -5.22 15.41 -9.08
C GLY A 254 -4.87 14.62 -7.82
N LEU A 255 -4.69 13.30 -7.91
CA LEU A 255 -4.22 12.46 -6.79
C LEU A 255 -2.79 12.80 -6.38
N VAL A 256 -1.95 13.07 -7.38
CA VAL A 256 -0.61 13.61 -7.22
C VAL A 256 -0.65 14.96 -6.50
N TRP A 257 -1.52 15.86 -6.94
CA TRP A 257 -1.70 17.18 -6.36
C TRP A 257 -2.24 17.12 -4.92
N LEU A 258 -3.14 16.20 -4.62
CA LEU A 258 -3.65 15.96 -3.27
C LEU A 258 -2.59 15.34 -2.35
N ALA A 259 -1.77 14.40 -2.85
CA ALA A 259 -0.64 13.86 -2.09
C ALA A 259 0.43 14.93 -1.83
N LEU A 260 0.60 15.86 -2.75
CA LEU A 260 1.41 17.06 -2.60
C LEU A 260 0.86 17.99 -1.52
N LEU A 261 -0.42 18.33 -1.58
CA LEU A 261 -1.11 19.16 -0.58
C LEU A 261 -1.11 18.53 0.82
N ALA A 262 -1.27 17.21 0.91
CA ALA A 262 -1.20 16.49 2.19
C ALA A 262 0.20 16.52 2.82
N ASN A 263 1.26 16.68 2.02
CA ASN A 263 2.64 16.86 2.48
C ASN A 263 3.03 18.33 2.71
N LEU A 264 2.17 19.29 2.34
CA LEU A 264 2.42 20.73 2.45
C LEU A 264 2.16 21.31 3.86
N GLY A 265 2.06 20.45 4.89
CA GLY A 265 2.20 20.84 6.30
C GLY A 265 3.64 21.21 6.70
N LEU A 266 4.59 21.16 5.77
CA LEU A 266 5.97 21.63 5.92
C LEU A 266 6.24 22.80 4.97
N PRO A 267 7.14 23.75 5.30
CA PRO A 267 7.53 24.84 4.43
C PRO A 267 8.41 24.30 3.31
N VAL A 268 7.79 23.65 2.33
CA VAL A 268 8.50 23.11 1.19
C VAL A 268 8.76 24.25 0.22
N GLY A 269 10.01 24.74 0.19
CA GLY A 269 10.45 25.81 -0.71
C GLY A 269 10.14 25.50 -2.17
N ALA A 270 10.04 26.55 -3.00
CA ALA A 270 9.66 26.49 -4.42
C ALA A 270 10.44 25.45 -5.27
N GLN A 271 11.62 25.01 -4.80
CA GLN A 271 12.50 24.03 -5.45
C GLN A 271 12.01 22.57 -5.38
N ALA A 272 11.06 22.21 -4.51
CA ALA A 272 10.58 20.82 -4.44
C ALA A 272 9.46 20.49 -5.44
N SER A 273 8.79 21.51 -6.00
CA SER A 273 7.60 21.31 -6.85
C SER A 273 7.80 20.39 -8.07
N PRO A 274 8.95 20.41 -8.80
CA PRO A 274 9.09 19.62 -10.02
C PRO A 274 9.63 18.21 -9.76
N LEU A 275 10.43 18.02 -8.70
CA LEU A 275 10.80 16.70 -8.18
C LEU A 275 9.58 15.92 -7.67
N LEU A 276 8.63 16.64 -7.06
CA LEU A 276 7.39 16.02 -6.63
C LEU A 276 6.49 15.67 -7.81
N ALA A 277 6.42 16.51 -8.85
CA ALA A 277 5.76 16.18 -10.12
C ALA A 277 6.40 14.96 -10.81
N ALA A 278 7.72 14.79 -10.68
CA ALA A 278 8.45 13.60 -11.13
C ALA A 278 8.02 12.34 -10.39
N ALA A 279 8.12 12.37 -9.06
CA ALA A 279 7.75 11.25 -8.19
C ALA A 279 6.29 10.84 -8.43
N ALA A 280 5.43 11.82 -8.62
CA ALA A 280 4.03 11.67 -8.95
C ALA A 280 3.73 10.88 -10.23
N ILE A 281 4.34 11.24 -11.36
CA ILE A 281 4.11 10.55 -12.63
C ILE A 281 4.60 9.10 -12.55
N VAL A 282 5.74 8.89 -11.92
CA VAL A 282 6.31 7.55 -11.66
C VAL A 282 5.38 6.74 -10.77
N LEU A 283 4.85 7.35 -9.71
CA LEU A 283 3.93 6.73 -8.76
C LEU A 283 2.59 6.37 -9.42
N VAL A 284 2.10 7.21 -10.34
CA VAL A 284 0.92 6.92 -11.17
C VAL A 284 1.16 5.71 -12.07
N LEU A 285 2.31 5.65 -12.75
CA LEU A 285 2.68 4.49 -13.56
C LEU A 285 2.81 3.23 -12.70
N GLY A 286 3.39 3.38 -11.51
CA GLY A 286 3.49 2.35 -10.49
C GLY A 286 2.11 1.82 -10.10
N TYR A 287 1.18 2.71 -9.77
CA TYR A 287 -0.19 2.34 -9.45
C TYR A 287 -0.89 1.61 -10.60
N TYR A 288 -0.71 2.06 -11.84
CA TYR A 288 -1.29 1.36 -12.98
C TYR A 288 -0.76 -0.09 -13.07
N VAL A 289 0.54 -0.30 -12.92
CA VAL A 289 1.15 -1.64 -12.93
C VAL A 289 0.68 -2.45 -11.72
N SER A 290 0.67 -1.87 -10.52
CA SER A 290 0.17 -2.51 -9.30
C SER A 290 -1.29 -2.94 -9.43
N LEU A 291 -2.15 -2.12 -10.01
CA LEU A 291 -3.56 -2.47 -10.28
C LEU A 291 -3.70 -3.63 -11.27
N ARG A 292 -2.82 -3.71 -12.27
CA ARG A 292 -2.78 -4.83 -13.22
C ARG A 292 -2.37 -6.14 -12.56
N LEU A 293 -1.45 -6.07 -11.60
CA LEU A 293 -0.89 -7.23 -10.91
C LEU A 293 -1.61 -7.57 -9.62
N PHE A 294 -2.48 -6.67 -9.12
CA PHE A 294 -3.14 -6.79 -7.84
C PHE A 294 -3.84 -8.13 -7.65
N ALA A 295 -4.62 -8.60 -8.64
CA ALA A 295 -5.36 -9.85 -8.52
C ALA A 295 -4.48 -11.11 -8.63
N TRP A 296 -3.18 -10.99 -8.98
CA TRP A 296 -2.33 -12.13 -9.32
C TRP A 296 -2.09 -13.07 -8.14
N PRO A 297 -1.75 -12.61 -6.93
CA PRO A 297 -1.59 -13.51 -5.79
C PRO A 297 -2.86 -14.31 -5.50
N GLY A 298 -4.02 -13.65 -5.57
CA GLY A 298 -5.33 -14.30 -5.39
C GLY A 298 -5.61 -15.39 -6.44
N VAL A 299 -5.38 -15.07 -7.72
CA VAL A 299 -5.56 -16.02 -8.82
C VAL A 299 -4.57 -17.17 -8.74
N ALA A 300 -3.30 -16.90 -8.40
CA ALA A 300 -2.26 -17.91 -8.32
C ALA A 300 -2.52 -18.94 -7.21
N VAL A 301 -3.01 -18.45 -6.06
CA VAL A 301 -3.43 -19.29 -4.94
C VAL A 301 -4.62 -20.17 -5.32
N CYS A 302 -5.68 -19.60 -5.89
CA CYS A 302 -6.90 -20.35 -6.19
C CYS A 302 -6.75 -21.32 -7.38
N ARG A 303 -6.00 -20.95 -8.43
CA ARG A 303 -5.76 -21.85 -9.58
C ARG A 303 -4.68 -22.88 -9.32
N GLY A 304 -3.82 -22.66 -8.32
CA GLY A 304 -2.62 -23.46 -8.14
C GLY A 304 -1.58 -23.30 -9.25
N SER A 305 -1.61 -22.18 -10.00
CA SER A 305 -0.70 -21.91 -11.12
C SER A 305 -0.21 -20.46 -11.09
N LEU A 306 1.07 -20.24 -11.40
CA LEU A 306 1.67 -18.90 -11.51
C LEU A 306 1.40 -18.24 -12.88
N ALA A 307 0.75 -18.94 -13.82
CA ALA A 307 0.51 -18.42 -15.16
C ALA A 307 -0.38 -17.16 -15.15
N PRO A 308 0.02 -16.06 -15.83
CA PRO A 308 -0.69 -14.78 -15.74
C PRO A 308 -1.93 -14.70 -16.66
N GLY A 309 -2.26 -15.76 -17.41
CA GLY A 309 -3.35 -15.73 -18.41
C GLY A 309 -4.74 -15.39 -17.85
N GLY A 310 -5.01 -15.73 -16.57
CA GLY A 310 -6.20 -15.33 -15.80
C GLY A 310 -6.29 -13.84 -15.54
N LEU A 311 -5.17 -13.29 -15.10
CA LEU A 311 -5.02 -11.96 -14.54
C LEU A 311 -5.38 -10.87 -15.55
N PHE A 312 -4.78 -10.93 -16.74
CA PHE A 312 -4.90 -9.85 -17.72
C PHE A 312 -6.30 -9.69 -18.29
N LYS A 313 -7.14 -10.73 -18.23
CA LYS A 313 -8.55 -10.65 -18.66
C LYS A 313 -9.39 -9.81 -17.67
N VAL A 314 -9.17 -9.99 -16.35
CA VAL A 314 -9.86 -9.20 -15.32
C VAL A 314 -9.44 -7.73 -15.35
N THR A 315 -8.16 -7.47 -15.64
CA THR A 315 -7.61 -6.12 -15.59
C THR A 315 -7.63 -5.40 -16.95
N ARG A 316 -8.40 -5.88 -17.93
CA ARG A 316 -8.45 -5.34 -19.30
C ARG A 316 -9.34 -4.09 -19.44
N GLY A 317 -8.83 -3.06 -20.10
CA GLY A 317 -9.57 -1.85 -20.48
C GLY A 317 -10.37 -1.26 -19.31
N TRP A 318 -11.66 -0.99 -19.55
CA TRP A 318 -12.57 -0.41 -18.55
C TRP A 318 -12.70 -1.20 -17.24
N ASN A 319 -12.26 -2.46 -17.17
CA ASN A 319 -12.25 -3.20 -15.92
C ASN A 319 -11.14 -2.73 -14.97
N ILE A 320 -10.02 -2.15 -15.44
CA ILE A 320 -9.02 -1.56 -14.53
C ILE A 320 -9.62 -0.36 -13.80
N ALA A 321 -10.40 0.47 -14.50
CA ALA A 321 -11.05 1.64 -13.93
C ALA A 321 -12.07 1.23 -12.87
N ARG A 322 -12.81 0.16 -13.13
CA ARG A 322 -13.76 -0.43 -12.19
C ARG A 322 -13.07 -1.09 -11.01
N LEU A 323 -11.92 -1.74 -11.23
CA LEU A 323 -11.10 -2.30 -10.16
C LEU A 323 -10.55 -1.20 -9.26
N PHE A 324 -10.04 -0.11 -9.85
CA PHE A 324 -9.61 1.07 -9.12
C PHE A 324 -10.76 1.68 -8.31
N ALA A 325 -11.93 1.86 -8.92
CA ALA A 325 -13.13 2.34 -8.23
C ALA A 325 -13.55 1.40 -7.09
N ALA A 326 -13.43 0.08 -7.27
CA ALA A 326 -13.72 -0.90 -6.22
C ALA A 326 -12.73 -0.76 -5.06
N LEU A 327 -11.43 -0.60 -5.35
CA LEU A 327 -10.40 -0.39 -4.35
C LEU A 327 -10.58 0.93 -3.60
N ILE A 328 -10.81 2.04 -4.31
CA ILE A 328 -11.13 3.34 -3.69
C ILE A 328 -12.35 3.21 -2.79
N MET A 329 -13.42 2.58 -3.26
CA MET A 329 -14.65 2.46 -2.49
C MET A 329 -14.45 1.58 -1.24
N VAL A 330 -13.73 0.46 -1.33
CA VAL A 330 -13.35 -0.35 -0.17
C VAL A 330 -12.53 0.50 0.82
N SER A 331 -11.48 1.17 0.34
CA SER A 331 -10.63 2.02 1.18
C SER A 331 -11.40 3.16 1.82
N ALA A 332 -12.30 3.82 1.09
CA ALA A 332 -13.14 4.91 1.59
C ALA A 332 -14.12 4.42 2.65
N VAL A 333 -14.73 3.25 2.47
CA VAL A 333 -15.62 2.66 3.49
C VAL A 333 -14.84 2.28 4.75
N ILE A 334 -13.70 1.60 4.60
CA ILE A 334 -12.82 1.24 5.72
C ILE A 334 -12.36 2.51 6.45
N PHE A 335 -11.91 3.52 5.71
CA PHE A 335 -11.50 4.80 6.27
C PHE A 335 -12.64 5.52 6.98
N ALA A 336 -13.83 5.60 6.39
CA ALA A 336 -14.98 6.26 6.99
C ALA A 336 -15.38 5.59 8.31
N VAL A 337 -15.39 4.25 8.35
CA VAL A 337 -15.68 3.51 9.59
C VAL A 337 -14.58 3.74 10.63
N GLN A 338 -13.31 3.65 10.25
CA GLN A 338 -12.18 3.94 11.16
C GLN A 338 -12.25 5.38 11.70
N TRP A 339 -12.58 6.34 10.84
CA TRP A 339 -12.73 7.75 11.18
C TRP A 339 -13.88 7.96 12.15
N LEU A 340 -15.06 7.37 11.91
CA LEU A 340 -16.20 7.42 12.82
C LEU A 340 -15.86 6.81 14.19
N ILE A 341 -15.14 5.69 14.22
CA ILE A 341 -14.72 5.05 15.46
C ILE A 341 -13.75 5.97 16.23
N ASN A 342 -12.76 6.54 15.55
CA ASN A 342 -11.78 7.43 16.17
C ASN A 342 -12.37 8.77 16.62
N MET A 343 -13.34 9.32 15.89
CA MET A 343 -13.93 10.63 16.19
C MET A 343 -15.08 10.55 17.20
N ILE A 344 -15.83 9.45 17.22
CA ILE A 344 -17.05 9.34 18.03
C ILE A 344 -16.88 8.28 19.11
N ALA A 345 -16.65 7.03 18.72
CA ALA A 345 -16.67 5.90 19.66
C ALA A 345 -15.53 5.96 20.68
N PHE A 346 -14.31 6.23 20.24
CA PHE A 346 -13.13 6.28 21.12
C PHE A 346 -13.16 7.46 22.09
N PRO A 347 -13.50 8.70 21.69
CA PRO A 347 -13.67 9.80 22.62
C PRO A 347 -14.78 9.53 23.63
N ALA A 348 -15.91 8.95 23.21
CA ALA A 348 -16.99 8.56 24.11
C ALA A 348 -16.54 7.49 25.12
N LEU A 349 -15.89 6.42 24.65
CA LEU A 349 -15.35 5.37 25.53
C LEU A 349 -14.31 5.93 26.51
N ARG A 350 -13.42 6.81 26.05
CA ARG A 350 -12.44 7.49 26.89
C ARG A 350 -13.12 8.34 27.96
N ALA A 351 -14.15 9.09 27.60
CA ALA A 351 -14.93 9.89 28.54
C ALA A 351 -15.59 8.99 29.60
N THR A 352 -16.24 7.90 29.20
CA THR A 352 -16.84 6.93 30.12
C THR A 352 -15.81 6.33 31.08
N ILE A 353 -14.64 5.93 30.59
CA ILE A 353 -13.53 5.41 31.41
C ILE A 353 -13.04 6.47 32.39
N ASN A 354 -12.93 7.73 31.97
CA ASN A 354 -12.55 8.84 32.85
C ASN A 354 -13.62 9.13 33.91
N TYR A 355 -14.91 9.01 33.58
CA TYR A 355 -16.00 9.16 34.56
C TYR A 355 -15.98 8.02 35.58
N LEU A 356 -15.78 6.78 35.13
CA LEU A 356 -15.61 5.63 36.02
C LEU A 356 -14.39 5.79 36.92
N PHE A 357 -13.27 6.27 36.37
CA PHE A 357 -12.08 6.60 37.14
C PHE A 357 -12.37 7.64 38.23
N ALA A 358 -13.00 8.76 37.89
CA ALA A 358 -13.32 9.82 38.84
C ALA A 358 -14.30 9.36 39.93
N ALA A 359 -15.28 8.52 39.56
CA ALA A 359 -16.21 7.92 40.49
C ALA A 359 -15.51 6.96 41.48
N THR A 360 -14.64 6.08 40.97
CA THR A 360 -13.84 5.17 41.81
C THR A 360 -12.91 5.95 42.72
N GLU A 361 -12.20 6.96 42.21
CA GLU A 361 -11.32 7.80 43.04
C GLU A 361 -12.09 8.50 44.16
N THR A 362 -13.26 9.06 43.87
CA THR A 362 -14.12 9.70 44.88
C THR A 362 -14.59 8.70 45.92
N TYR A 363 -15.01 7.49 45.50
CA TYR A 363 -15.44 6.43 46.39
C TYR A 363 -14.30 5.96 47.30
N THR A 364 -13.10 5.72 46.76
CA THR A 364 -11.92 5.31 47.55
C THR A 364 -11.56 6.37 48.59
N ARG A 365 -11.59 7.66 48.22
CA ARG A 365 -11.35 8.75 49.18
C ARG A 365 -12.37 8.78 50.31
N LEU A 366 -13.64 8.45 50.03
CA LEU A 366 -14.70 8.41 51.03
C LEU A 366 -14.58 7.21 51.99
N VAL A 367 -14.10 6.06 51.49
CA VAL A 367 -13.99 4.82 52.27
C VAL A 367 -12.68 4.75 53.06
N ASP A 368 -11.56 5.15 52.46
CA ASP A 368 -10.21 5.01 53.03
C ASP A 368 -9.72 6.30 53.74
N GLY A 369 -10.65 7.08 54.31
CA GLY A 369 -10.29 8.21 55.17
C GLY A 369 -9.54 9.35 54.50
N GLY A 370 -9.69 9.54 53.18
CA GLY A 370 -9.07 10.62 52.42
C GLY A 370 -7.75 10.28 51.73
N GLU A 371 -7.26 9.05 51.82
CA GLU A 371 -6.13 8.62 50.99
C GLU A 371 -6.51 8.62 49.51
N THR A 372 -5.64 9.17 48.67
CA THR A 372 -5.84 9.23 47.22
C THR A 372 -5.59 7.86 46.60
N GLY A 373 -6.56 7.32 45.87
CA GLY A 373 -6.44 6.05 45.13
C GLY A 373 -5.48 6.14 43.94
N GLU A 374 -4.19 6.42 44.16
CA GLU A 374 -3.18 6.59 43.11
C GLU A 374 -3.03 5.32 42.25
N TRP A 375 -3.27 4.14 42.83
CA TRP A 375 -3.27 2.85 42.14
C TRP A 375 -4.39 2.70 41.10
N VAL A 376 -5.48 3.48 41.20
CA VAL A 376 -6.64 3.39 40.31
C VAL A 376 -6.26 3.86 38.91
N ARG A 377 -5.46 4.93 38.81
CA ARG A 377 -5.08 5.54 37.53
C ARG A 377 -4.30 4.59 36.59
N PRO A 378 -3.25 3.88 37.03
CA PRO A 378 -2.55 2.93 36.17
C PRO A 378 -3.48 1.79 35.73
N VAL A 379 -4.36 1.27 36.61
CA VAL A 379 -5.30 0.19 36.24
C VAL A 379 -6.24 0.62 35.09
N PHE A 380 -6.85 1.80 35.19
CA PHE A 380 -7.72 2.31 34.13
C PHE A 380 -6.94 2.61 32.83
N ALA A 381 -5.69 3.06 32.94
CA ALA A 381 -4.82 3.23 31.78
C ALA A 381 -4.49 1.88 31.11
N TRP A 382 -4.25 0.82 31.88
CA TRP A 382 -4.07 -0.54 31.38
C TRP A 382 -5.32 -1.05 30.66
N VAL A 383 -6.50 -0.88 31.25
CA VAL A 383 -7.77 -1.27 30.63
C VAL A 383 -7.97 -0.54 29.30
N TRP A 384 -7.72 0.78 29.27
CA TRP A 384 -7.84 1.59 28.05
C TRP A 384 -6.87 1.15 26.95
N ASN A 385 -5.62 0.88 27.31
CA ASN A 385 -4.63 0.37 26.38
C ASN A 385 -4.98 -1.03 25.87
N GLY A 386 -5.45 -1.92 26.76
CA GLY A 386 -5.94 -3.24 26.39
C GLY A 386 -7.08 -3.17 25.37
N LEU A 387 -8.06 -2.28 25.59
CA LEU A 387 -9.18 -2.07 24.68
C LEU A 387 -8.73 -1.56 23.29
N LYS A 388 -7.76 -0.63 23.24
CA LYS A 388 -7.16 -0.17 21.99
C LYS A 388 -6.44 -1.28 21.23
N ILE A 389 -5.68 -2.11 21.94
CA ILE A 389 -4.97 -3.25 21.35
C ILE A 389 -5.97 -4.23 20.75
N LEU A 390 -7.00 -4.62 21.51
CA LEU A 390 -8.05 -5.52 21.03
C LEU A 390 -8.78 -4.95 19.82
N TYR A 391 -9.11 -3.66 19.85
CA TYR A 391 -9.70 -2.97 18.70
C TYR A 391 -8.80 -3.04 17.47
N ASN A 392 -7.52 -2.67 17.59
CA ASN A 392 -6.59 -2.68 16.47
C ASN A 392 -6.40 -4.09 15.90
N VAL A 393 -6.33 -5.11 16.77
CA VAL A 393 -6.26 -6.51 16.38
C VAL A 393 -7.52 -6.93 15.62
N PHE A 394 -8.70 -6.62 16.14
CA PHE A 394 -9.98 -6.90 15.49
C PHE A 394 -10.10 -6.19 14.13
N TRP A 395 -9.73 -4.93 14.08
CA TRP A 395 -9.72 -4.12 12.87
C TRP A 395 -8.75 -4.65 11.81
N THR A 396 -7.60 -5.14 12.25
CA THR A 396 -6.61 -5.78 11.39
C THR A 396 -7.18 -7.06 10.78
N PHE A 397 -7.84 -7.91 11.58
CA PHE A 397 -8.53 -9.10 11.08
C PHE A 397 -9.62 -8.74 10.07
N PHE A 398 -10.45 -7.75 10.38
CA PHE A 398 -11.48 -7.28 9.46
C PHE A 398 -10.87 -6.83 8.13
N SER A 399 -9.84 -5.98 8.16
CA SER A 399 -9.20 -5.42 6.97
C SER A 399 -8.55 -6.49 6.09
N TYR A 400 -7.87 -7.47 6.69
CA TYR A 400 -7.34 -8.62 5.96
C TYR A 400 -8.44 -9.53 5.42
N GLY A 401 -9.51 -9.72 6.19
CA GLY A 401 -10.71 -10.44 5.75
C GLY A 401 -11.31 -9.82 4.49
N VAL A 402 -11.52 -8.50 4.49
CA VAL A 402 -12.02 -7.76 3.32
C VAL A 402 -11.08 -7.92 2.13
N SER A 403 -9.77 -7.85 2.36
CA SER A 403 -8.75 -8.04 1.31
C SER A 403 -8.79 -9.44 0.71
N ALA A 404 -8.90 -10.48 1.54
CA ALA A 404 -9.05 -11.87 1.09
C ALA A 404 -10.37 -12.08 0.33
N GLY A 405 -11.47 -11.48 0.80
CA GLY A 405 -12.77 -11.47 0.13
C GLY A 405 -12.69 -10.85 -1.27
N LEU A 406 -11.97 -9.72 -1.39
CA LEU A 406 -11.71 -9.05 -2.65
C LEU A 406 -10.91 -9.95 -3.61
N PHE A 407 -9.80 -10.55 -3.15
CA PHE A 407 -9.02 -11.49 -3.96
C PHE A 407 -9.84 -12.69 -4.43
N GLY A 408 -10.62 -13.30 -3.53
CA GLY A 408 -11.49 -14.42 -3.85
C GLY A 408 -12.57 -14.06 -4.88
N ARG A 409 -13.15 -12.86 -4.79
CA ARG A 409 -14.09 -12.38 -5.80
C ARG A 409 -13.42 -12.09 -7.14
N LEU A 410 -12.26 -11.44 -7.15
CA LEU A 410 -11.52 -11.17 -8.39
C LEU A 410 -11.10 -12.46 -9.10
N TYR A 411 -10.73 -13.50 -8.33
CA TYR A 411 -10.51 -14.83 -8.88
C TYR A 411 -11.77 -15.39 -9.57
N ARG A 412 -12.94 -15.36 -8.93
CA ARG A 412 -14.19 -15.86 -9.53
C ARG A 412 -14.59 -15.10 -10.79
N GLU A 413 -14.34 -13.79 -10.85
CA GLU A 413 -14.53 -13.01 -12.08
C GLU A 413 -13.49 -13.39 -13.16
N SER A 414 -12.26 -13.74 -12.77
CA SER A 414 -11.24 -14.23 -13.70
C SER A 414 -11.65 -15.55 -14.37
N GLU A 415 -12.25 -16.47 -13.60
CA GLU A 415 -12.76 -17.75 -14.11
C GLU A 415 -13.92 -17.54 -15.08
N ARG A 416 -14.90 -16.71 -14.71
CA ARG A 416 -16.02 -16.37 -15.60
C ARG A 416 -15.52 -15.72 -16.89
N ALA A 417 -14.51 -14.86 -16.83
CA ALA A 417 -13.89 -14.26 -18.01
C ALA A 417 -13.27 -15.31 -18.93
N TRP A 418 -12.62 -16.32 -18.34
CA TRP A 418 -12.04 -17.44 -19.06
C TRP A 418 -13.09 -18.26 -19.79
N MET A 419 -14.16 -18.67 -19.09
CA MET A 419 -15.24 -19.48 -19.67
C MET A 419 -15.98 -18.80 -20.81
N THR A 420 -16.00 -17.45 -20.86
CA THR A 420 -16.68 -16.71 -21.94
C THR A 420 -15.87 -16.54 -23.23
N GLY A 421 -14.57 -16.84 -23.24
CA GLY A 421 -13.73 -16.68 -24.43
C GLY A 421 -13.45 -18.02 -25.11
N ALA A 422 -14.05 -18.25 -26.28
CA ALA A 422 -13.86 -19.41 -27.18
C ALA A 422 -14.19 -20.81 -26.62
N ASP A 423 -13.88 -21.11 -25.37
CA ASP A 423 -14.08 -22.44 -24.77
C ASP A 423 -15.51 -22.69 -24.28
N ALA A 424 -16.42 -21.73 -24.39
CA ALA A 424 -17.83 -21.92 -24.02
C ALA A 424 -18.50 -23.02 -24.87
N ALA A 425 -18.02 -23.23 -26.09
CA ALA A 425 -18.49 -24.27 -27.01
C ALA A 425 -18.00 -25.68 -26.60
N ASP A 426 -16.73 -25.81 -26.17
CA ASP A 426 -16.17 -27.12 -25.75
C ASP A 426 -16.45 -27.45 -24.28
N ALA A 427 -16.45 -26.46 -23.38
CA ALA A 427 -16.73 -26.64 -21.95
C ALA A 427 -18.21 -26.91 -21.63
N ALA A 428 -19.11 -26.84 -22.62
CA ALA A 428 -20.47 -27.37 -22.47
C ALA A 428 -20.46 -28.91 -22.38
N GLY A 429 -19.50 -29.59 -23.02
CA GLY A 429 -19.32 -31.04 -22.95
C GLY A 429 -18.67 -31.54 -21.66
N SER A 430 -17.80 -30.74 -21.02
CA SER A 430 -17.10 -31.13 -19.77
C SER A 430 -17.75 -30.60 -18.48
N ARG A 431 -18.81 -29.80 -18.61
CA ARG A 431 -19.48 -29.08 -17.50
C ARG A 431 -20.15 -30.01 -16.45
N TYR A 432 -20.26 -31.31 -16.72
CA TYR A 432 -20.80 -32.28 -15.78
C TYR A 432 -19.77 -32.91 -14.82
N VAL A 433 -18.46 -32.72 -15.01
CA VAL A 433 -17.45 -33.45 -14.23
C VAL A 433 -17.03 -32.72 -12.95
N TRP A 434 -16.95 -31.38 -12.97
CA TRP A 434 -16.38 -30.64 -11.83
C TRP A 434 -17.38 -30.28 -10.73
N THR A 435 -18.68 -30.25 -11.00
CA THR A 435 -19.71 -30.01 -9.98
C THR A 435 -20.14 -31.28 -9.24
N ARG A 436 -19.95 -32.48 -9.82
CA ARG A 436 -20.21 -33.76 -9.12
C ARG A 436 -19.02 -34.27 -8.28
N ALA A 437 -17.78 -33.99 -8.67
CA ALA A 437 -16.62 -34.47 -7.90
C ALA A 437 -16.45 -33.78 -6.52
N ALA A 438 -17.08 -32.61 -6.30
CA ALA A 438 -17.05 -31.90 -5.02
C ALA A 438 -18.26 -32.19 -4.11
N VAL A 439 -19.28 -32.88 -4.62
CA VAL A 439 -20.35 -33.48 -3.81
C VAL A 439 -20.06 -34.97 -3.75
N GLY A 440 -19.01 -35.32 -3.01
CA GLY A 440 -18.86 -36.67 -2.52
C GLY A 440 -20.01 -36.94 -1.56
N ASP A 441 -21.09 -37.49 -2.07
CA ASP A 441 -22.01 -38.30 -1.28
C ASP A 441 -21.19 -39.48 -0.76
N GLY A 442 -20.51 -39.29 0.37
CA GLY A 442 -20.06 -40.39 1.20
C GLY A 442 -21.29 -41.21 1.61
N PRO A 443 -21.20 -42.55 1.65
CA PRO A 443 -22.31 -43.38 2.07
C PRO A 443 -22.73 -42.93 3.47
N ARG A 444 -23.99 -42.51 3.62
CA ARG A 444 -24.61 -42.37 4.93
C ARG A 444 -24.64 -43.75 5.55
N ALA A 445 -23.86 -43.94 6.60
CA ALA A 445 -24.04 -45.00 7.59
C ALA A 445 -25.02 -44.52 8.65
#